data_AF-A7SWR8-F1
#
_entry.id   AF-A7SWR8-F1
#
_cell.length_a   1.000
_cell.length_b   1.000
_cell.length_c   1.000
_cell.angle_alpha   90.00
_cell.angle_beta   90.00
_cell.angle_gamma   90.00
#
_symmetry.space_group_name_H-M   'P 1'
#
loop_
_entity.id
_entity.type
_entity.pdbx_description
1 polymer ?
#
loop_
_entity_poly.entity_id
_entity_poly.type
_entity_poly.pdbx_seq_one_letter_code
_entity_poly.pdbx_strand_id
1 'polypeptide(L)'
;VVFTLGKTQNKTLNELVIKEANTYNDILIGDFEDIYFNLLIKTFMSHVWAAEQRCSYILKTDDDVYVKVPSLIAWLVRTRRRTRFYGGHVYTGYIVGRVKGHKWSISKRYYEQHIFPPFCAGAFHVVSADVVALMVNHTKVRRPF
;
A
#
# COMPACT_ATOMS: atom_id res chain seq x y z
N VAL A 1 -1.88 -8.01 12.38
CA VAL A 1 -2.01 -7.96 10.91
C VAL A 1 -3.36 -7.31 10.63
N VAL A 2 -3.49 -6.54 9.55
CA VAL A 2 -4.78 -5.99 9.13
C VAL A 2 -4.92 -6.22 7.64
N PHE A 3 -6.06 -6.75 7.22
CA PHE A 3 -6.43 -6.92 5.83
C PHE A 3 -7.21 -5.70 5.36
N THR A 4 -6.89 -5.19 4.18
CA THR A 4 -7.57 -4.01 3.63
C THR A 4 -8.31 -4.36 2.35
N LEU A 5 -9.62 -4.16 2.35
CA LEU A 5 -10.52 -4.56 1.27
C LEU A 5 -11.38 -3.37 0.82
N GLY A 6 -11.81 -3.41 -0.43
CA GLY A 6 -12.97 -2.65 -0.92
C GLY A 6 -14.21 -3.53 -1.01
N LYS A 7 -15.25 -3.03 -1.66
CA LYS A 7 -16.48 -3.78 -1.95
C LYS A 7 -16.39 -4.45 -3.32
N THR A 8 -17.03 -5.60 -3.45
CA THR A 8 -17.29 -6.24 -4.75
C THR A 8 -18.72 -5.98 -5.21
N GLN A 9 -19.03 -6.23 -6.49
CA GLN A 9 -20.40 -6.24 -7.01
C GLN A 9 -21.24 -7.39 -6.44
N ASN A 10 -20.59 -8.43 -5.89
CA ASN A 10 -21.27 -9.57 -5.26
C ASN A 10 -21.70 -9.24 -3.82
N LYS A 11 -22.99 -8.98 -3.62
CA LYS A 11 -23.58 -8.65 -2.31
C LYS A 11 -23.36 -9.76 -1.27
N THR A 12 -23.54 -11.02 -1.66
CA THR A 12 -23.33 -12.17 -0.77
C THR A 12 -21.89 -12.23 -0.26
N LEU A 13 -20.91 -11.97 -1.15
CA LEU A 13 -19.50 -11.95 -0.73
C LEU A 13 -19.22 -10.80 0.24
N ASN A 14 -19.77 -9.61 0.00
CA ASN A 14 -19.62 -8.49 0.93
C ASN A 14 -20.20 -8.81 2.32
N GLU A 15 -21.35 -9.49 2.39
CA GLU A 15 -21.94 -9.91 3.67
C GLU A 15 -21.08 -10.94 4.40
N LEU A 16 -20.45 -11.87 3.68
CA LEU A 16 -19.51 -12.83 4.26
C LEU A 16 -18.27 -12.13 4.82
N VAL A 17 -17.71 -11.15 4.09
CA VAL A 17 -16.58 -10.35 4.56
C VAL A 17 -16.95 -9.56 5.83
N ILE A 18 -18.18 -9.01 5.91
CA ILE A 18 -18.64 -8.31 7.13
C ILE A 18 -18.75 -9.29 8.31
N LYS A 19 -19.25 -10.51 8.09
CA LYS A 19 -19.30 -11.54 9.15
C LYS A 19 -17.91 -11.94 9.62
N GLU A 20 -16.96 -12.09 8.69
CA GLU A 20 -15.55 -12.35 9.01
C GLU A 20 -14.93 -11.21 9.82
N ALA A 21 -15.14 -9.96 9.38
CA ALA A 21 -14.65 -8.77 10.07
C ALA A 21 -15.17 -8.67 11.52
N ASN A 22 -16.46 -9.00 11.74
CA ASN A 22 -17.05 -9.04 13.08
C ASN A 22 -16.49 -10.17 13.96
N THR A 23 -15.93 -11.22 13.35
CA THR A 23 -15.36 -12.36 14.08
C THR A 23 -13.91 -12.11 14.46
N TYR A 24 -13.09 -11.59 13.55
CA TYR A 24 -11.64 -11.48 13.74
C TYR A 24 -11.15 -10.08 14.07
N ASN A 25 -11.93 -9.04 13.76
CA ASN A 25 -11.61 -7.63 14.05
C ASN A 25 -10.26 -7.17 13.48
N ASP A 26 -9.88 -7.69 12.31
CA ASP A 26 -8.62 -7.40 11.63
C ASP A 26 -8.81 -6.97 10.16
N ILE A 27 -10.02 -6.54 9.79
CA ILE A 27 -10.36 -6.13 8.43
C ILE A 27 -10.76 -4.65 8.39
N LEU A 28 -10.11 -3.89 7.50
CA LEU A 28 -10.47 -2.52 7.13
C LEU A 28 -11.19 -2.54 5.77
N ILE A 29 -12.48 -2.21 5.76
CA ILE A 29 -13.33 -2.22 4.57
C ILE A 29 -13.61 -0.79 4.11
N GLY A 30 -13.14 -0.44 2.92
CA GLY A 30 -13.39 0.86 2.30
C GLY A 30 -14.62 0.88 1.40
N ASP A 31 -15.22 2.06 1.25
CA ASP A 31 -16.37 2.27 0.35
C ASP A 31 -15.92 2.62 -1.07
N PHE A 32 -15.27 1.66 -1.73
CA PHE A 32 -14.88 1.74 -3.13
C PHE A 32 -14.89 0.34 -3.75
N GLU A 33 -15.03 0.25 -5.08
CA GLU A 33 -14.97 -1.03 -5.77
C GLU A 33 -13.55 -1.61 -5.72
N ASP A 34 -13.42 -2.86 -5.28
CA ASP A 34 -12.13 -3.53 -5.11
C ASP A 34 -11.61 -4.11 -6.43
N ILE A 35 -11.07 -3.21 -7.24
CA ILE A 35 -10.44 -3.52 -8.51
C ILE A 35 -9.01 -2.96 -8.54
N TYR A 36 -8.16 -3.55 -9.39
CA TYR A 36 -6.75 -3.15 -9.52
C TYR A 36 -6.56 -1.63 -9.75
N PHE A 37 -7.47 -1.01 -10.51
CA PHE A 37 -7.44 0.44 -10.75
C PHE A 37 -7.55 1.26 -9.46
N ASN A 38 -8.31 0.78 -8.47
CA ASN A 38 -8.53 1.44 -7.18
C ASN A 38 -7.51 1.04 -6.11
N LEU A 39 -6.45 0.29 -6.46
CA LEU A 39 -5.42 -0.13 -5.51
C LEU A 39 -4.74 1.07 -4.82
N LEU A 40 -4.64 2.22 -5.50
CA LEU A 40 -4.14 3.46 -4.90
C LEU A 40 -5.04 3.95 -3.75
N ILE A 41 -6.36 3.88 -3.91
CA ILE A 41 -7.33 4.28 -2.87
C ILE A 41 -7.22 3.34 -1.67
N LYS A 42 -7.16 2.02 -1.94
CA LYS A 42 -6.93 1.01 -0.91
C LYS A 42 -5.64 1.28 -0.14
N THR A 43 -4.52 1.50 -0.84
CA THR A 43 -3.22 1.77 -0.23
C THR A 43 -3.24 3.07 0.60
N PHE A 44 -3.89 4.12 0.11
CA PHE A 44 -4.03 5.36 0.85
C PHE A 44 -4.85 5.18 2.13
N MET A 45 -5.98 4.46 2.05
CA MET A 45 -6.78 4.08 3.22
C MET A 45 -5.95 3.32 4.26
N SER A 46 -5.16 2.32 3.83
CA SER A 46 -4.25 1.58 4.71
C SER A 46 -3.25 2.50 5.40
N HIS A 47 -2.68 3.48 4.69
CA HIS A 47 -1.74 4.45 5.27
C HIS A 47 -2.41 5.41 6.26
N VAL A 48 -3.63 5.88 5.98
CA VAL A 48 -4.39 6.74 6.90
C VAL A 48 -4.63 6.00 8.22
N TRP A 49 -5.13 4.77 8.15
CA TRP A 49 -5.34 3.94 9.34
C TRP A 49 -4.03 3.63 10.08
N ALA A 50 -2.96 3.29 9.34
CA ALA A 50 -1.66 2.96 9.90
C ALA A 50 -0.98 4.16 10.59
N ALA A 51 -1.22 5.39 10.12
CA ALA A 51 -0.66 6.61 10.70
C ALA A 51 -1.18 6.88 12.13
N GLU A 52 -2.34 6.34 12.50
CA GLU A 52 -2.92 6.44 13.84
C GLU A 52 -2.37 5.37 14.80
N GLN A 53 -1.66 4.37 14.28
CA GLN A 53 -1.16 3.25 15.08
C GLN A 53 0.18 3.59 15.75
N ARG A 54 0.33 3.15 17.00
CA ARG A 54 1.60 3.28 17.75
C ARG A 54 2.56 2.15 17.36
N CYS A 55 3.26 2.33 16.24
CA CYS A 55 4.27 1.38 15.75
C CYS A 55 5.55 2.09 15.30
N SER A 56 6.64 1.35 15.14
CA SER A 56 7.89 1.88 14.56
C SER A 56 7.96 1.69 13.04
N TYR A 57 7.37 0.60 12.54
CA TYR A 57 7.42 0.20 11.15
C TYR A 57 6.07 -0.33 10.72
N ILE A 58 5.74 -0.08 9.46
CA ILE A 58 4.58 -0.62 8.78
C ILE A 58 5.10 -1.46 7.62
N LEU A 59 4.74 -2.73 7.61
CA LEU A 59 4.96 -3.63 6.50
C LEU A 59 3.69 -3.67 5.66
N LYS A 60 3.80 -3.31 4.39
CA LYS A 60 2.80 -3.64 3.37
C LYS A 60 3.27 -4.88 2.62
N THR A 61 2.38 -5.86 2.46
CA THR A 61 2.60 -7.02 1.61
C THR A 61 1.30 -7.42 0.92
N ASP A 62 1.39 -8.11 -0.22
CA ASP A 62 0.24 -8.80 -0.82
C ASP A 62 -0.04 -10.13 -0.08
N ASP A 63 -1.26 -10.66 -0.24
CA ASP A 63 -1.72 -11.92 0.36
C ASP A 63 -1.12 -13.17 -0.29
N ASP A 64 -0.52 -13.02 -1.47
CA ASP A 64 0.22 -14.04 -2.21
C ASP A 64 1.75 -13.98 -2.00
N VAL A 65 2.22 -13.20 -1.01
CA VAL A 65 3.65 -13.02 -0.71
C VAL A 65 4.02 -13.67 0.63
N TYR A 66 5.03 -14.55 0.59
CA TYR A 66 5.62 -15.10 1.80
C TYR A 66 6.60 -14.10 2.46
N VAL A 67 6.41 -13.83 3.75
CA VAL A 67 7.32 -13.00 4.55
C VAL A 67 7.89 -13.80 5.72
N LYS A 68 9.23 -13.95 5.77
CA LYS A 68 9.94 -14.50 6.92
C LYS A 68 10.05 -13.46 8.05
N VAL A 69 8.92 -13.22 8.74
CA VAL A 69 8.76 -12.15 9.74
C VAL A 69 9.88 -12.10 10.80
N PRO A 70 10.33 -13.22 11.43
CA PRO A 70 11.40 -13.15 12.43
C PRO A 70 12.71 -12.59 11.88
N SER A 71 13.07 -12.96 10.64
CA SER A 71 14.28 -12.46 9.98
C SER A 71 14.16 -10.98 9.63
N LEU A 72 12.98 -10.53 9.18
CA LEU A 72 12.71 -9.12 8.91
C LEU A 72 12.85 -8.28 10.18
N ILE A 73 12.25 -8.71 11.30
CA ILE A 73 12.32 -8.00 12.59
C ILE A 73 13.78 -7.93 13.07
N ALA A 74 14.52 -9.05 13.03
CA ALA A 74 15.93 -9.07 13.43
C ALA A 74 16.77 -8.08 12.61
N TRP A 75 16.50 -7.98 11.30
CA TRP A 75 17.16 -7.02 10.42
C TRP A 75 16.79 -5.57 10.75
N LEU A 76 15.51 -5.26 10.98
CA LEU A 76 15.05 -3.91 11.35
C LEU A 76 15.65 -3.44 12.68
N VAL A 77 15.68 -4.32 13.68
CA VAL A 77 16.29 -4.04 14.99
C VAL A 77 17.79 -3.75 14.86
N ARG A 78 18.50 -4.56 14.06
CA ARG A 78 19.95 -4.40 13.83
C ARG A 78 20.30 -3.12 13.08
N THR A 79 19.50 -2.74 12.08
CA THR A 79 19.76 -1.54 11.27
C THR A 79 19.47 -0.22 12.00
N ARG A 80 18.65 -0.24 13.07
CA ARG A 80 18.32 0.91 13.93
C ARG A 80 17.77 2.14 13.18
N ARG A 81 17.28 1.96 11.95
CA ARG A 81 16.67 3.04 11.15
C ARG A 81 15.18 3.14 11.46
N ARG A 82 14.85 3.70 12.62
CA ARG A 82 13.45 3.82 13.10
C ARG A 82 12.66 4.97 12.49
N THR A 83 13.34 5.89 11.82
CA THR A 83 12.77 7.09 11.20
C THR A 83 13.31 7.27 9.80
N ARG A 84 12.57 7.99 8.94
CA ARG A 84 12.97 8.28 7.55
C ARG A 84 13.38 7.04 6.76
N PHE A 85 12.69 5.93 7.00
CA PHE A 85 12.95 4.66 6.34
C PHE A 85 11.81 4.31 5.40
N TYR A 86 12.17 4.01 4.16
CA TYR A 86 11.30 3.38 3.17
C TYR A 86 12.16 2.42 2.38
N GLY A 87 11.86 1.13 2.44
CA GLY A 87 12.70 0.10 1.86
C GLY A 87 11.94 -1.15 1.44
N GLY A 88 12.54 -1.91 0.53
CA GLY A 88 11.96 -3.07 -0.12
C GLY A 88 12.77 -3.38 -1.37
N HIS A 89 12.14 -3.96 -2.39
CA HIS A 89 12.77 -4.07 -3.71
C HIS A 89 12.60 -2.75 -4.46
N VAL A 90 13.66 -1.94 -4.53
CA VAL A 90 13.61 -0.60 -5.12
C VAL A 90 13.85 -0.65 -6.63
N TYR A 91 12.89 -0.17 -7.40
CA TYR A 91 13.08 0.13 -8.82
C TYR A 91 13.68 1.52 -9.01
N THR A 92 14.64 1.62 -9.91
CA THR A 92 15.25 2.88 -10.33
C THR A 92 15.26 2.96 -11.86
N GLY A 93 14.95 4.13 -12.42
CA GLY A 93 14.96 4.32 -13.88
C GLY A 93 13.84 3.57 -14.62
N TYR A 94 12.75 3.22 -13.93
CA TYR A 94 11.65 2.46 -14.53
C TYR A 94 10.90 3.31 -15.55
N ILE A 95 10.82 2.84 -16.79
CA ILE A 95 10.13 3.53 -17.89
C ILE A 95 8.62 3.41 -17.72
N VAL A 96 7.91 4.52 -17.83
CA VAL A 96 6.45 4.54 -17.70
C VAL A 96 5.81 3.83 -18.89
N GLY A 97 5.11 2.74 -18.63
CA GLY A 97 4.37 2.00 -19.65
C GLY A 97 3.26 2.86 -20.26
N ARG A 98 3.26 2.98 -21.60
CA ARG A 98 2.28 3.79 -22.36
C ARG A 98 1.37 2.98 -23.29
N VAL A 99 1.52 1.66 -23.29
CA VAL A 99 0.74 0.76 -24.15
C VAL A 99 -0.71 0.72 -23.66
N LYS A 100 -1.67 1.17 -24.46
CA LYS A 100 -3.10 1.14 -24.09
C LYS A 100 -3.56 -0.29 -23.80
N GLY A 101 -4.41 -0.47 -22.79
CA GLY A 101 -4.94 -1.78 -22.38
C GLY A 101 -4.00 -2.61 -21.50
N HIS A 102 -2.74 -2.22 -21.35
CA HIS A 102 -1.84 -2.88 -20.41
C HIS A 102 -2.16 -2.46 -18.96
N LYS A 103 -2.15 -3.42 -18.03
CA LYS A 103 -2.55 -3.20 -16.61
C LYS A 103 -1.77 -2.10 -15.88
N TRP A 104 -0.54 -1.82 -16.29
CA TRP A 104 0.33 -0.79 -15.69
C TRP A 104 0.50 0.43 -16.58
N SER A 105 -0.36 0.61 -17.58
CA SER A 105 -0.29 1.73 -18.50
C SER A 105 -0.79 3.01 -17.82
N ILE A 106 0.00 4.07 -17.92
CA ILE A 106 -0.39 5.40 -17.45
C ILE A 106 -0.35 6.35 -18.64
N SER A 107 -1.39 7.15 -18.84
CA SER A 107 -1.43 8.14 -19.92
C SER A 107 -0.59 9.37 -19.56
N LYS A 108 -0.14 10.13 -20.57
CA LYS A 108 0.60 11.39 -20.34
C LYS A 108 -0.21 12.44 -19.56
N ARG A 109 -1.55 12.35 -19.61
CA ARG A 109 -2.45 13.22 -18.85
C ARG A 109 -2.28 13.06 -17.34
N TYR A 110 -2.07 11.85 -16.86
CA TYR A 110 -1.91 11.56 -15.43
C TYR A 110 -0.45 11.65 -14.96
N TYR A 111 0.50 11.33 -15.85
CA TYR A 111 1.91 11.39 -15.54
C TYR A 111 2.70 11.74 -16.80
N GLU A 112 3.25 12.94 -16.87
CA GLU A 112 3.88 13.48 -18.08
C GLU A 112 5.28 12.87 -18.32
N GLN A 113 6.02 12.59 -17.26
CA GLN A 113 7.41 12.17 -17.32
C GLN A 113 7.58 10.76 -17.89
N HIS A 114 8.70 10.49 -18.54
CA HIS A 114 8.98 9.20 -19.17
C HIS A 114 9.50 8.13 -18.20
N ILE A 115 10.02 8.54 -17.06
CA ILE A 115 10.68 7.68 -16.07
C ILE A 115 10.10 7.99 -14.70
N PHE A 116 9.77 6.95 -13.92
CA PHE A 116 9.35 7.13 -12.53
C PHE A 116 10.52 7.52 -11.61
N PRO A 117 10.28 8.32 -10.56
CA PRO A 117 11.24 8.43 -9.46
C PRO A 117 11.42 7.05 -8.80
N PRO A 118 12.50 6.83 -8.03
CA PRO A 118 12.70 5.57 -7.32
C PRO A 118 11.50 5.20 -6.44
N PHE A 119 11.06 3.94 -6.50
CA PHE A 119 9.94 3.42 -5.72
C PHE A 119 10.14 1.95 -5.37
N CYS A 120 9.52 1.48 -4.29
CA CYS A 120 9.53 0.05 -3.95
C CYS A 120 8.47 -0.70 -4.77
N ALA A 121 8.77 -1.95 -5.13
CA ALA A 121 7.84 -2.87 -5.74
C ALA A 121 6.56 -3.00 -4.91
N GLY A 122 5.41 -3.14 -5.60
CA GLY A 122 4.11 -3.21 -4.95
C GLY A 122 3.97 -4.38 -3.97
N ALA A 123 4.55 -5.54 -4.30
CA ALA A 123 4.41 -6.79 -3.56
C ALA A 123 4.86 -6.71 -2.09
N PHE A 124 5.91 -5.95 -1.79
CA PHE A 124 6.49 -5.88 -0.46
C PHE A 124 7.27 -4.59 -0.25
N HIS A 125 6.95 -3.87 0.81
CA HIS A 125 7.78 -2.77 1.31
C HIS A 125 7.52 -2.47 2.79
N VAL A 126 8.55 -1.92 3.43
CA VAL A 126 8.52 -1.47 4.82
C VAL A 126 8.77 0.03 4.87
N VAL A 127 7.94 0.72 5.65
CA VAL A 127 8.01 2.16 5.86
C VAL A 127 8.06 2.43 7.36
N SER A 128 8.87 3.40 7.80
CA SER A 128 8.80 3.87 9.18
C SER A 128 7.55 4.71 9.42
N ALA A 129 7.01 4.66 10.63
CA ALA A 129 5.74 5.30 10.94
C ALA A 129 5.73 6.82 10.69
N ASP A 130 6.86 7.51 10.92
CA ASP A 130 7.02 8.94 10.63
C ASP A 130 6.87 9.25 9.14
N VAL A 131 7.37 8.36 8.27
CA VAL A 131 7.26 8.54 6.81
C VAL A 131 5.83 8.31 6.35
N VAL A 132 5.10 7.34 6.91
CA VAL A 132 3.68 7.14 6.58
C VAL A 132 2.86 8.37 6.96
N ALA A 133 3.08 8.95 8.14
CA ALA A 133 2.43 10.20 8.54
C ALA A 133 2.76 11.37 7.59
N LEU A 134 4.02 11.47 7.15
CA LEU A 134 4.44 12.47 6.15
C LEU A 134 3.75 12.25 4.80
N MET A 135 3.65 11.00 4.33
CA MET A 135 2.96 10.66 3.08
C MET A 135 1.48 11.05 3.14
N VAL A 136 0.77 10.68 4.21
CA VAL A 136 -0.65 11.03 4.42
C VAL A 136 -0.86 12.54 4.51
N ASN A 137 0.04 13.29 5.14
CA ASN A 137 -0.08 14.74 5.18
C ASN A 137 0.22 15.38 3.82
N HIS A 138 1.15 14.81 3.04
CA HIS A 138 1.49 15.35 1.73
C HIS A 138 0.36 15.22 0.70
N THR A 139 -0.51 14.21 0.81
CA THR A 139 -1.67 14.05 -0.09
C THR A 139 -2.70 15.18 0.06
N LYS A 140 -2.70 15.92 1.19
CA LYS A 140 -3.55 17.11 1.38
C LYS A 140 -3.10 18.29 0.51
N VAL A 141 -1.82 18.32 0.14
CA VAL A 141 -1.21 19.39 -0.66
C VAL A 141 -1.10 18.98 -2.13
N ARG A 142 -0.86 17.70 -2.39
CA ARG A 142 -0.68 17.15 -3.73
C ARG A 142 -1.70 16.05 -3.97
N ARG A 143 -2.61 16.25 -4.92
CA ARG A 143 -3.53 15.20 -5.33
C ARG A 143 -2.73 14.01 -5.85
N PRO A 144 -3.06 12.78 -5.43
CA PRO A 144 -2.69 11.59 -6.20
C PRO A 144 -3.27 11.79 -7.60
N PHE A 145 -2.44 11.53 -8.61
CA PHE A 145 -2.68 11.75 -10.04
C PHE A 145 -4.12 11.52 -10.51
#